data_AF-A0A8J9TF60-F1
#
_entry.id   AF-A0A8J9TF60-F1
#
_cell.length_a   1.000
_cell.length_b   1.000
_cell.length_c   1.000
_cell.angle_alpha   90.00
_cell.angle_beta   90.00
_cell.angle_gamma   90.00
#
_symmetry.space_group_name_H-M   'P 1'
#
loop_
_entity.id
_entity.type
_entity.pdbx_description
1 polymer ?
#
loop_
_entity_poly.entity_id
_entity_poly.type
_entity_poly.pdbx_seq_one_letter_code
_entity_poly.pdbx_strand_id
1 'polypeptide(L)' 'HISQSRDSTTKLLLRLSDGLEVETVIIPWTGGRSTLCVSSQVGCRQ' A
#
# COMPACT_ATOMS: atom_id res chain seq x y z
N HIS A 1 -6.62 -1.43 -7.50
CA HIS A 1 -6.73 0.01 -7.87
C HIS A 1 -5.42 0.72 -7.49
N ILE A 2 -4.97 1.72 -8.24
CA ILE A 2 -3.71 2.44 -7.99
C ILE A 2 -4.01 3.93 -7.87
N SER A 3 -3.47 4.58 -6.84
CA SER A 3 -3.53 6.02 -6.64
C SER A 3 -2.13 6.55 -6.34
N GLN A 4 -1.74 7.64 -7.01
CA GLN A 4 -0.42 8.23 -6.87
C GLN A 4 -0.54 9.67 -6.37
N SER A 5 0.21 9.99 -5.32
CA SER A 5 0.32 11.32 -4.74
C SER A 5 1.37 12.17 -5.46
N ARG A 6 1.32 13.49 -5.27
CA ARG A 6 2.27 14.46 -5.86
C ARG A 6 3.72 14.26 -5.39
N ASP A 7 3.90 13.69 -4.21
CA ASP A 7 5.20 13.35 -3.62
C ASP A 7 5.75 11.99 -4.11
N SER A 8 5.10 11.40 -5.12
CA SER A 8 5.41 10.06 -5.66
C SER A 8 5.08 8.89 -4.74
N THR A 9 4.43 9.13 -3.58
CA THR A 9 3.84 8.05 -2.78
C THR A 9 2.76 7.34 -3.59
N THR A 10 2.85 6.01 -3.69
CA THR A 10 1.89 5.21 -4.44
C THR A 10 1.10 4.31 -3.51
N LYS A 11 -0.23 4.42 -3.54
CA LYS A 11 -1.14 3.53 -2.83
C LYS A 11 -1.74 2.51 -3.78
N LEU A 12 -1.66 1.26 -3.37
CA LEU A 12 -2.22 0.10 -4.06
C LEU A 12 -3.38 -0.44 -3.23
N LEU A 13 -4.51 -0.68 -3.87
CA LEU A 13 -5.60 -1.50 -3.33
C LEU A 13 -5.53 -2.86 -4.01
N LEU A 14 -5.15 -3.87 -3.23
CA LEU A 14 -4.90 -5.24 -3.65
C LEU A 14 -6.08 -6.11 -3.22
N ARG A 15 -6.60 -6.92 -4.15
CA ARG A 15 -7.62 -7.92 -3.85
C ARG A 15 -6.96 -9.26 -3.54
N LEU A 16 -7.29 -9.82 -2.39
CA LEU A 16 -6.81 -11.13 -1.92
C LEU A 16 -7.66 -12.27 -2.51
N SER A 17 -7.23 -13.51 -2.29
CA SER A 17 -7.89 -14.71 -2.82
C SER A 17 -9.30 -14.94 -2.26
N ASP A 18 -9.60 -14.40 -1.07
CA ASP A 18 -10.92 -14.43 -0.44
C ASP A 18 -11.85 -13.32 -0.96
N GLY A 19 -11.38 -12.50 -1.92
CA GLY A 19 -12.14 -11.40 -2.51
C GLY A 19 -12.13 -10.10 -1.68
N LEU A 20 -11.54 -10.11 -0.48
CA LEU A 20 -11.36 -8.93 0.34
C LEU A 20 -10.18 -8.08 -0.16
N GLU A 21 -10.09 -6.85 0.31
CA GLU A 21 -9.08 -5.89 -0.15
C GLU A 21 -8.22 -5.37 0.99
N VAL A 22 -6.93 -5.21 0.72
CA VAL A 22 -5.96 -4.57 1.62
C VAL A 22 -5.22 -3.46 0.90
N GLU A 23 -4.71 -2.50 1.66
CA GLU A 23 -3.88 -1.43 1.12
C GLU A 23 -2.39 -1.78 1.23
N THR A 24 -1.59 -1.26 0.30
CA THR A 24 -0.13 -1.29 0.36
C THR A 24 0.38 0.05 -0.13
N VAL A 25 1.38 0.62 0.54
CA VAL A 25 1.90 1.95 0.20
C VAL A 25 3.39 1.86 -0.09
N ILE A 26 3.80 2.39 -1.24
CA ILE A 26 5.19 2.52 -1.66
C ILE A 26 5.59 3.99 -1.48
N ILE A 27 6.61 4.25 -0.67
CA ILE A 27 7.14 5.58 -0.40
C ILE A 27 8.59 5.63 -0.90
N PRO A 28 8.87 6.29 -2.03
CA PRO A 28 10.23 6.41 -2.56
C PRO A 28 11.05 7.44 -1.75
N TRP A 29 12.32 7.13 -1.53
CA TRP A 29 13.30 8.03 -0.91
C TRP A 29 14.34 8.49 -1.91
N THR A 30 14.89 9.68 -1.68
CA THR A 30 16.09 10.13 -2.38
C THR A 30 17.25 9.17 -2.06
N GLY A 31 17.93 8.69 -3.10
CA GLY A 31 18.97 7.65 -2.97
C GLY A 31 18.53 6.22 -3.34
N GLY A 32 17.37 6.07 -3.99
CA GLY A 32 16.96 4.82 -4.65
C GLY A 32 16.39 3.74 -3.72
N ARG A 33 16.18 4.06 -2.44
CA ARG A 33 15.47 3.19 -1.49
C ARG A 33 13.97 3.47 -1.53
N SER A 34 13.17 2.51 -1.09
CA SER A 34 11.74 2.72 -0.87
C SER A 34 11.32 2.08 0.45
N THR A 35 10.41 2.73 1.16
CA THR A 35 9.68 2.11 2.27
C THR A 35 8.41 1.48 1.71
N LEU A 36 8.12 0.25 2.12
CA LEU A 36 6.88 -0.44 1.80
C LEU A 36 6.05 -0.62 3.07
N CYS A 37 4.84 -0.08 3.08
CA CYS A 37 3.85 -0.37 4.12
C CYS A 37 3.06 -1.60 3.72
N VAL A 38 3.08 -2.62 4.58
CA VAL A 38 2.39 -3.90 4.34
C VAL A 38 1.30 -4.07 5.40
N SER A 39 0.08 -4.34 4.96
CA SER A 39 -1.02 -4.74 5.85
C SER A 39 -0.86 -6.19 6.28
N SER A 40 -1.08 -6.45 7.56
CA SER A 40 -1.02 -7.80 8.15
C SER A 40 -2.39 -8.47 8.31
N GLN A 41 -3.47 -7.69 8.20
CA GLN A 41 -4.85 -8.13 8.40
C GLN A 41 -5.77 -7.40 7.40
N VAL A 42 -6.92 -8.01 7.11
CA VAL A 42 -8.04 -7.32 6.47
C VAL A 42 -8.87 -6.65 7.55
N GLY A 43 -8.81 -5.33 7.62
CA GLY A 43 -9.34 -4.58 8.77
C GLY A 43 -8.55 -4.88 10.06
N CYS A 44 -9.04 -4.40 11.20
CA CYS A 44 -8.53 -4.74 12.52
C CYS A 44 -9.64 -4.52 13.54
N ARG A 45 -9.73 -5.39 14.55
CA ARG A 45 -10.73 -5.24 15.63
C ARG A 45 -10.32 -4.07 16.54
N GLN A 46 -11.29 -3.24 16.92
CA GLN A 46 -11.14 -2.19 17.94
C GLN A 46 -11.50 -2.72 19.32
#